data_AF-A0A2I0VJD1-F1
#
_entry.id   AF-A0A2I0VJD1-F1
#
_cell.length_a   1.000
_cell.length_b   1.000
_cell.length_c   1.000
_cell.angle_alpha   90.00
_cell.angle_beta   90.00
_cell.angle_gamma   90.00
#
_symmetry.space_group_name_H-M   'P 1'
#
loop_
_entity.id
_entity.type
_entity.pdbx_description
1 polymer ?
#
loop_
_entity_poly.entity_id
_entity_poly.type
_entity_poly.pdbx_seq_one_letter_code
_entity_poly.pdbx_strand_id
1 'polypeptide(L)'
;MASARRRAKCVDSIKQVDGTVVTVQRDISNVIFNFFEQKWKGQDIVEDGWPSHESQRSYMVGFVGALDGEVTKDEIWYVVSSLGHNKAPGRDGVTASFFKFYWDIVG
;
A
#
# COMPACT_ATOMS: atom_id res chain seq x y z
N MET A 1 18.84 38.26 11.49
CA MET A 1 17.42 37.82 11.44
C MET A 1 17.14 37.21 10.07
N ALA A 2 16.99 35.89 9.99
CA ALA A 2 16.65 35.21 8.75
C ALA A 2 15.13 35.31 8.54
N SER A 3 14.70 36.20 7.63
CA SER A 3 13.31 36.23 7.16
C SER A 3 13.07 34.99 6.31
N ALA A 4 12.54 33.92 6.90
CA ALA A 4 12.03 32.78 6.15
C ALA A 4 10.89 33.27 5.24
N ARG A 5 11.17 33.47 3.95
CA ARG A 5 10.13 33.69 2.94
C ARG A 5 9.23 32.44 2.92
N ARG A 6 8.15 32.47 3.70
CA ARG A 6 7.01 31.55 3.58
C ARG A 6 6.27 31.90 2.29
N ARG A 7 6.87 31.64 1.13
CA ARG A 7 6.11 31.63 -0.11
C ARG A 7 5.26 30.36 -0.04
N ALA A 8 4.02 30.49 0.41
CA ALA A 8 3.06 29.41 0.40
C ALA A 8 3.01 28.86 -1.03
N LYS A 9 3.37 27.58 -1.20
CA LYS A 9 3.30 26.92 -2.50
C LYS A 9 1.83 26.75 -2.81
N CYS A 10 1.34 27.53 -3.77
CA CYS A 10 -0.05 27.53 -4.22
C CYS A 10 -0.07 27.34 -5.73
N VAL A 11 -1.14 26.75 -6.25
CA VAL A 11 -1.38 26.63 -7.69
C VAL A 11 -2.16 27.85 -8.12
N ASP A 12 -1.54 28.73 -8.91
CA ASP A 12 -2.13 30.03 -9.27
C ASP A 12 -3.11 29.95 -10.47
N SER A 13 -3.03 28.88 -11.27
CA SER A 13 -3.96 28.65 -12.38
C SER A 13 -4.00 27.19 -12.80
N ILE A 14 -5.13 26.78 -13.39
CA ILE A 14 -5.30 25.45 -14.00
C ILE A 14 -6.02 25.58 -15.35
N LYS A 15 -5.55 24.86 -16.37
CA LYS A 15 -6.17 24.80 -17.69
C LYS A 15 -7.04 23.55 -17.80
N GLN A 16 -8.29 23.72 -18.19
CA GLN A 16 -9.25 22.64 -18.38
C GLN A 16 -9.15 22.04 -19.79
N VAL A 17 -9.85 20.92 -20.02
CA VAL A 17 -9.84 20.17 -21.29
C VAL A 17 -10.41 20.98 -22.46
N ASP A 18 -11.40 21.84 -22.19
CA ASP A 18 -12.00 22.76 -23.17
C ASP A 18 -11.09 23.95 -23.53
N GLY A 19 -9.92 24.04 -22.89
CA GLY A 19 -8.95 25.12 -23.10
C GLY A 19 -9.12 26.33 -22.19
N THR A 20 -10.19 26.40 -21.38
CA THR A 20 -10.41 27.49 -20.42
C THR A 20 -9.39 27.47 -19.29
N VAL A 21 -9.04 28.65 -18.77
CA VAL A 21 -8.08 28.81 -17.67
C VAL A 21 -8.78 29.37 -16.44
N VAL A 22 -8.69 28.64 -15.33
CA VAL A 22 -9.24 29.03 -14.04
C VAL A 22 -8.11 29.57 -13.17
N THR A 23 -8.29 30.77 -12.61
CA THR A 23 -7.30 31.46 -11.77
C THR A 23 -7.81 31.76 -10.36
N VAL A 24 -9.12 31.62 -10.13
CA VAL A 24 -9.74 31.85 -8.82
C VAL A 24 -9.53 30.63 -7.94
N GLN A 25 -8.92 30.80 -6.76
CA GLN A 25 -8.51 29.69 -5.89
C GLN A 25 -9.63 28.73 -5.49
N ARG A 26 -10.83 29.25 -5.20
CA ARG A 26 -12.01 28.42 -4.91
C ARG A 26 -12.34 27.51 -6.09
N ASP A 27 -12.29 28.05 -7.29
CA ASP A 27 -12.66 27.34 -8.50
C ASP A 27 -11.56 26.35 -8.89
N ILE A 28 -10.27 26.68 -8.69
CA ILE A 28 -9.16 25.74 -8.81
C ILE A 28 -9.37 24.53 -7.89
N SER A 29 -9.75 24.76 -6.64
CA SER A 29 -10.05 23.67 -5.68
C SER A 29 -11.21 22.80 -6.17
N ASN A 30 -12.27 23.40 -6.71
CA ASN A 30 -13.42 22.67 -7.24
C ASN A 30 -13.05 21.82 -8.46
N VAL A 31 -12.23 22.37 -9.38
CA VAL A 31 -11.74 21.65 -10.56
C VAL A 31 -10.96 20.40 -10.14
N ILE A 32 -10.04 20.54 -9.17
CA ILE A 32 -9.24 19.42 -8.67
C ILE A 32 -10.14 18.38 -7.99
N PHE A 33 -11.05 18.83 -7.11
CA PHE A 33 -11.96 17.93 -6.41
C PHE A 33 -12.81 17.12 -7.40
N ASN A 34 -13.48 17.79 -8.33
CA ASN A 34 -14.36 17.14 -9.32
C ASN A 34 -13.60 16.16 -10.21
N PHE A 35 -12.36 16.50 -10.60
CA PHE A 35 -11.53 15.60 -11.39
C PHE A 35 -11.27 14.27 -10.65
N PHE A 36 -10.89 14.34 -9.38
CA PHE A 36 -10.57 13.16 -8.59
C PHE A 36 -11.82 12.40 -8.13
N GLU A 37 -12.90 13.11 -7.82
CA GLU A 37 -14.21 12.51 -7.53
C GLU A 37 -14.66 11.65 -8.71
N GLN A 38 -14.56 12.15 -9.95
CA GLN A 38 -14.91 11.36 -11.12
C GLN A 38 -13.92 10.23 -11.39
N LYS A 39 -12.61 10.48 -11.24
CA LYS A 39 -11.56 9.49 -11.48
C LYS A 39 -11.64 8.30 -10.54
N TRP A 40 -12.06 8.53 -9.29
CA TRP A 40 -12.21 7.49 -8.27
C TRP A 40 -13.66 7.14 -7.97
N LYS A 41 -14.61 7.65 -8.77
CA LYS A 41 -15.97 7.15 -8.74
C LYS A 41 -15.91 5.66 -9.04
N GLY A 42 -16.54 4.85 -8.20
CA GLY A 42 -16.61 3.41 -8.41
C GLY A 42 -17.09 3.14 -9.84
N GLN A 43 -16.23 2.52 -10.63
CA GLN A 43 -16.63 1.99 -11.93
C GLN A 43 -17.39 0.70 -11.67
N ASP A 44 -18.38 0.41 -12.50
CA ASP A 44 -18.98 -0.91 -12.51
C ASP A 44 -17.89 -1.93 -12.79
N ILE A 45 -17.83 -2.99 -11.98
CA ILE A 45 -16.89 -4.08 -12.19
C ILE A 45 -17.35 -4.81 -13.44
N VAL A 46 -16.67 -4.57 -14.56
CA VAL A 46 -16.85 -5.34 -15.79
C VAL A 46 -15.95 -6.58 -15.66
N GLU A 47 -16.57 -7.70 -15.28
CA GLU A 47 -15.90 -9.00 -15.20
C GLU A 47 -15.68 -9.64 -16.59
N ASP A 48 -16.26 -9.05 -17.64
CA ASP A 48 -16.09 -9.52 -19.02
C ASP A 48 -14.62 -9.44 -19.46
N GLY A 49 -14.09 -10.53 -19.98
CA GLY A 49 -12.68 -10.67 -20.34
C GLY A 49 -11.70 -10.88 -19.18
N TRP A 50 -12.16 -10.99 -17.94
CA TRP A 50 -11.27 -11.38 -16.84
C TRP A 50 -10.75 -12.81 -17.05
N PRO A 51 -9.46 -13.08 -16.76
CA PRO A 51 -8.94 -14.43 -16.84
C PRO A 51 -9.70 -15.35 -15.88
N SER A 52 -10.08 -16.53 -16.36
CA SER A 52 -10.69 -17.54 -15.50
C SER A 52 -9.72 -17.93 -14.38
N HIS A 53 -10.15 -17.76 -13.13
CA HIS A 53 -9.40 -18.20 -11.95
C HIS A 53 -9.58 -19.70 -11.65
N GLU A 54 -10.24 -20.46 -12.53
CA GLU A 54 -10.54 -21.87 -12.29
C GLU A 54 -9.27 -22.72 -12.12
N SER A 55 -8.21 -22.40 -12.88
CA SER A 55 -6.88 -23.00 -12.73
C SER A 55 -6.17 -22.58 -11.44
N GLN A 56 -6.50 -21.41 -10.87
CA GLN A 56 -5.97 -20.96 -9.58
C GLN A 56 -6.74 -21.57 -8.40
N ARG A 57 -8.04 -21.81 -8.56
CA ARG A 57 -8.86 -22.48 -7.53
C ARG A 57 -8.36 -23.90 -7.27
N SER A 58 -7.96 -24.64 -8.29
CA SER A 58 -7.43 -26.00 -8.11
C SER A 58 -6.12 -26.00 -7.31
N TYR A 59 -5.24 -25.01 -7.50
CA TYR A 59 -4.05 -24.79 -6.69
C TYR A 59 -4.40 -24.44 -5.23
N MET A 60 -5.43 -23.61 -5.02
CA MET A 60 -5.87 -23.19 -3.69
C MET A 60 -6.47 -24.32 -2.84
N VAL A 61 -7.00 -25.40 -3.45
CA VAL A 61 -7.53 -26.56 -2.70
C VAL A 61 -6.48 -27.15 -1.75
N GLY A 62 -5.20 -27.14 -2.14
CA GLY A 62 -4.10 -27.61 -1.30
C GLY A 62 -3.76 -26.71 -0.11
N PHE A 63 -4.28 -25.49 -0.09
CA PHE A 63 -4.10 -24.49 0.98
C PHE A 63 -5.38 -24.25 1.78
N VAL A 64 -6.46 -24.98 1.49
CA VAL A 64 -7.70 -24.92 2.26
C VAL A 64 -7.40 -25.33 3.70
N GLY A 65 -7.72 -24.44 4.65
CA GLY A 65 -7.42 -24.61 6.06
C GLY A 65 -6.02 -24.16 6.48
N ALA A 66 -5.12 -23.77 5.56
CA ALA A 66 -3.84 -23.17 5.95
C ALA A 66 -4.02 -21.78 6.57
N LEU A 67 -5.02 -21.02 6.11
CA LEU A 67 -5.37 -19.71 6.67
C LEU A 67 -6.23 -19.79 7.94
N ASP A 68 -6.91 -20.92 8.15
CA ASP A 68 -7.76 -21.18 9.32
C ASP A 68 -7.06 -22.05 10.38
N GLY A 69 -5.84 -22.49 10.09
CA GLY A 69 -5.03 -23.33 10.95
C GLY A 69 -4.46 -22.56 12.13
N GLU A 70 -4.15 -23.28 13.21
CA GLU A 70 -3.41 -22.69 14.33
C GLU A 70 -1.97 -22.38 13.91
N VAL A 71 -1.53 -21.16 14.20
CA VAL A 71 -0.12 -20.78 13.99
C VAL A 71 0.76 -21.55 14.96
N THR A 72 1.72 -22.30 14.42
CA THR A 72 2.59 -23.16 15.24
C THR A 72 3.95 -22.53 15.51
N LYS A 73 4.60 -22.94 16.61
CA LYS A 73 5.98 -22.49 16.92
C LYS A 73 6.97 -22.88 15.81
N ASP A 74 6.80 -24.06 15.24
CA ASP A 74 7.66 -24.57 14.14
C ASP A 74 7.48 -23.75 12.86
N GLU A 75 6.25 -23.33 12.54
CA GLU A 75 5.97 -22.44 11.42
C GLU A 75 6.66 -21.08 11.60
N ILE A 76 6.54 -20.49 12.79
CA ILE A 76 7.20 -19.20 13.10
C ILE A 76 8.73 -19.37 13.01
N TRP A 77 9.27 -20.44 13.58
CA TRP A 77 10.71 -20.70 13.54
C TRP A 77 11.24 -20.90 12.12
N TYR A 78 10.50 -21.64 11.29
CA TYR A 78 10.82 -21.83 9.88
C TYR A 78 10.94 -20.48 9.16
N VAL A 79 9.98 -19.58 9.37
CA VAL A 79 10.03 -18.24 8.78
C VAL A 79 11.21 -17.44 9.33
N VAL A 80 11.38 -17.37 10.66
CA VAL A 80 12.45 -16.60 11.31
C VAL A 80 13.83 -17.05 10.84
N SER A 81 14.07 -18.36 10.78
CA SER A 81 15.35 -18.94 10.33
C SER A 81 15.63 -18.65 8.85
N SER A 82 14.60 -18.61 8.00
CA SER A 82 14.71 -18.30 6.57
C SER A 82 15.05 -16.83 6.25
N LEU A 83 14.87 -15.89 7.20
CA LEU A 83 15.12 -14.47 6.96
C LEU A 83 16.61 -14.18 6.72
N GLY A 84 16.92 -13.32 5.75
CA GLY A 84 18.30 -12.87 5.51
C GLY A 84 18.90 -12.14 6.72
N HIS A 85 20.17 -12.41 7.03
CA HIS A 85 20.89 -11.83 8.17
C HIS A 85 20.95 -10.29 8.16
N ASN A 86 20.92 -9.68 6.97
CA ASN A 86 21.02 -8.23 6.77
C ASN A 86 19.67 -7.56 6.46
N LYS A 87 18.55 -8.17 6.85
CA LYS A 87 17.24 -7.54 6.67
C LYS A 87 17.15 -6.33 7.59
N ALA A 88 16.86 -5.17 7.00
CA ALA A 88 16.73 -3.93 7.74
C ALA A 88 15.68 -4.08 8.86
N PRO A 89 15.95 -3.53 10.06
CA PRO A 89 15.02 -3.65 11.18
C PRO A 89 13.71 -2.94 10.90
N GLY A 90 12.66 -3.38 11.61
CA GLY A 90 11.37 -2.70 11.62
C GLY A 90 11.44 -1.35 12.34
N ARG A 91 10.28 -0.73 12.53
CA ARG A 91 10.16 0.52 13.31
C ARG A 91 10.64 0.36 14.77
N ASP A 92 10.63 -0.87 15.27
CA ASP A 92 11.11 -1.28 16.59
C ASP A 92 12.64 -1.36 16.70
N GLY A 93 13.38 -1.28 15.59
CA GLY A 93 14.84 -1.40 15.57
C GLY A 93 15.36 -2.83 15.74
N VAL A 94 14.48 -3.83 15.85
CA VAL A 94 14.87 -5.23 16.07
C VAL A 94 15.11 -5.91 14.73
N THR A 95 16.23 -6.61 14.60
CA THR A 95 16.58 -7.37 13.40
C THR A 95 16.24 -8.85 13.55
N ALA A 96 16.11 -9.55 12.42
CA ALA A 96 15.88 -11.00 12.42
C ALA A 96 16.96 -11.77 13.20
N SER A 97 18.20 -11.26 13.24
CA SER A 97 19.32 -11.86 13.97
C SER A 97 19.07 -11.95 15.48
N PHE A 98 18.30 -11.02 16.07
CA PHE A 98 17.92 -11.09 17.48
C PHE A 98 17.07 -12.35 17.75
N PHE A 99 15.99 -12.52 16.99
CA PHE A 99 15.09 -13.66 17.16
C PHE A 99 15.78 -14.99 16.89
N LYS A 100 16.69 -15.03 15.91
CA LYS A 100 17.50 -16.24 15.63
C LYS A 100 18.41 -16.62 16.80
N PHE A 101 19.05 -15.63 17.43
CA PHE A 101 20.03 -15.87 18.48
C PHE A 101 19.38 -16.18 19.83
N TYR A 102 18.24 -15.55 20.13
CA TYR A 102 17.56 -15.65 21.41
C TYR A 102 16.26 -16.47 21.35
N TRP A 103 16.07 -17.29 20.32
CA TRP A 103 14.83 -18.05 20.09
C TRP A 103 14.42 -18.91 21.29
N ASP A 104 15.38 -19.54 21.96
CA ASP A 104 15.12 -20.37 23.15
C ASP A 104 14.51 -19.57 24.33
N ILE A 105 14.62 -18.24 24.31
CA ILE A 105 14.10 -17.34 25.34
C ILE A 105 12.79 -16.69 24.90
N VAL A 106 12.69 -16.25 23.63
CA VAL A 106 11.59 -15.40 23.14
C VAL A 106 10.60 -16.11 22.21
N GLY A 107 10.92 -17.32 21.76
CA GLY A 107 10.12 -18.09 20.79
C GLY A 107 9.15 -19.07 21.41
#